data_AF-A0A661FI83-F1
#
_entry.id   AF-A0A661FI83-F1
#
_cell.length_a   1.000
_cell.length_b   1.000
_cell.length_c   1.000
_cell.angle_alpha   90.00
_cell.angle_beta   90.00
_cell.angle_gamma   90.00
#
_symmetry.space_group_name_H-M   'P 1'
#
loop_
_entity.id
_entity.type
_entity.pdbx_description
1 polymer ?
#
loop_
_entity_poly.entity_id
_entity_poly.type
_entity_poly.pdbx_seq_one_letter_code
_entity_poly.pdbx_strand_id
1 'polypeptide(L)' 'IEIFYLPAYSPDLNPDEYLNADLKSGIRSAAPARNQADLTSKVLSHMRMLQKKPKRVAKYFNHPAISYAA' A
#
# COMPACT_ATOMS: atom_id res chain seq x y z
N ILE A 1 11.07 -19.53 -2.89
CA ILE A 1 9.99 -18.65 -2.40
C ILE A 1 9.70 -19.10 -0.98
N GLU A 2 9.86 -18.21 0.00
CA GLU A 2 9.55 -18.47 1.40
C GLU A 2 8.11 -18.04 1.69
N ILE A 3 7.45 -18.73 2.63
CA ILE A 3 6.06 -18.47 3.00
C ILE A 3 6.01 -18.09 4.47
N PHE A 4 5.43 -16.93 4.78
CA PHE A 4 5.20 -16.46 6.14
C PHE A 4 3.72 -16.61 6.48
N TYR A 5 3.42 -17.36 7.55
CA TYR A 5 2.06 -17.51 8.05
C TYR A 5 1.77 -16.46 9.11
N LEU A 6 0.75 -15.66 8.87
CA LEU A 6 0.23 -14.71 9.84
C LEU A 6 -0.88 -15.35 10.69
N PRO A 7 -0.98 -15.03 11.98
CA PRO A 7 -2.15 -15.39 12.77
C PRO A 7 -3.42 -14.80 12.14
N ALA A 8 -4.54 -15.50 12.32
CA ALA A 8 -5.83 -14.99 11.85
C ALA A 8 -6.13 -13.61 12.46
N TYR A 9 -6.80 -12.75 11.69
CA TYR A 9 -7.20 -11.40 12.12
C TYR A 9 -6.06 -10.49 12.61
N SER A 10 -4.86 -10.64 12.02
CA SER A 10 -3.69 -9.80 12.35
C SER A 10 -3.32 -8.83 11.21
N PRO A 11 -4.17 -7.83 10.89
CA PRO A 11 -3.92 -6.88 9.80
C PRO A 11 -2.66 -6.03 10.04
N ASP A 12 -2.31 -5.74 11.29
CA ASP A 12 -1.12 -4.95 11.66
C ASP A 12 0.20 -5.63 11.27
N LEU A 13 0.16 -6.95 11.04
CA LEU A 13 1.30 -7.73 10.55
C LEU A 13 1.32 -7.84 9.03
N ASN A 14 0.28 -7.41 8.32
CA ASN A 14 0.24 -7.52 6.87
C ASN A 14 0.92 -6.30 6.21
N PRO A 15 2.03 -6.48 5.46
CA PRO A 15 2.69 -5.36 4.77
C PRO A 15 1.79 -4.65 3.75
N ASP A 16 0.77 -5.33 3.22
CA ASP A 16 -0.19 -4.72 2.30
C ASP A 16 -0.99 -3.59 2.95
N GLU A 17 -1.18 -3.61 4.28
CA GLU A 17 -1.90 -2.52 4.96
C GLU A 17 -1.15 -1.19 4.90
N TYR A 18 0.19 -1.21 4.85
CA TYR A 18 1.00 0.00 4.67
C TYR A 18 0.85 0.56 3.26
N LEU A 19 0.86 -0.31 2.24
CA LEU A 19 0.56 0.07 0.87
C LEU A 19 -0.86 0.62 0.74
N ASN A 20 -1.84 -0.05 1.35
CA ASN A 20 -3.25 0.34 1.33
C ASN A 20 -3.47 1.69 2.03
N ALA A 21 -2.78 1.94 3.15
CA ALA A 21 -2.84 3.21 3.86
C ALA A 21 -2.28 4.35 3.00
N ASP A 22 -1.13 4.15 2.35
CA ASP A 22 -0.55 5.16 1.44
C ASP A 22 -1.50 5.42 0.25
N LEU A 23 -1.99 4.36 -0.39
CA LEU A 23 -2.94 4.46 -1.49
C LEU A 23 -4.20 5.22 -1.10
N LYS A 24 -4.86 4.82 0.00
CA LYS A 24 -6.09 5.44 0.50
C LYS A 24 -5.85 6.92 0.85
N SER A 25 -4.71 7.24 1.48
CA SER A 25 -4.31 8.61 1.78
C SER A 25 -4.12 9.43 0.49
N GLY A 26 -3.36 8.90 -0.47
CA GLY A 26 -3.12 9.55 -1.75
C GLY A 26 -4.40 9.81 -2.54
N ILE A 27 -5.32 8.85 -2.58
CA ILE A 27 -6.62 9.02 -3.25
C ILE A 27 -7.49 10.05 -2.53
N ARG A 28 -7.55 10.01 -1.19
CA ARG A 28 -8.32 10.98 -0.38
C ARG A 28 -7.80 12.41 -0.50
N SER A 29 -6.50 12.58 -0.70
CA SER A 29 -5.88 13.91 -0.91
C SER A 29 -6.15 14.50 -2.29
N ALA A 30 -6.51 13.66 -3.27
CA ALA A 30 -6.86 14.12 -4.61
C ALA A 30 -8.32 14.58 -4.69
N ALA A 31 -8.67 15.28 -5.78
CA ALA A 31 -10.07 15.59 -6.06
C ALA A 31 -10.94 14.31 -6.00
N PRO A 32 -12.19 14.35 -5.51
CA PRO A 32 -13.05 13.16 -5.45
C PRO A 32 -13.25 12.50 -6.81
N ALA A 33 -13.30 11.17 -6.86
CA ALA A 33 -13.72 10.43 -8.05
C ALA A 33 -15.24 10.47 -8.18
N ARG A 34 -15.77 10.69 -9.39
CA ARG A 34 -17.23 10.79 -9.62
C ARG A 34 -17.84 9.52 -10.20
N ASN A 35 -17.01 8.61 -10.70
CA ASN A 35 -17.41 7.33 -11.25
C ASN A 35 -16.29 6.29 -11.05
N GLN A 36 -16.58 5.04 -11.40
CA GLN A 36 -15.63 3.93 -11.25
C GLN A 36 -14.36 4.10 -12.11
N ALA A 37 -14.48 4.62 -13.34
CA ALA A 37 -13.34 4.81 -14.23
C ALA A 37 -12.35 5.84 -13.67
N ASP A 38 -12.86 6.94 -13.11
CA ASP A 38 -12.06 7.96 -12.43
C ASP A 38 -11.31 7.37 -11.24
N LEU A 39 -11.99 6.55 -10.43
CA LEU A 39 -11.39 5.91 -9.27
C LEU A 39 -10.28 4.94 -9.69
N THR A 40 -10.56 4.08 -10.68
CA THR A 40 -9.57 3.14 -11.24
C THR A 40 -8.35 3.89 -11.78
N SER A 41 -8.56 4.97 -12.54
CA SER A 41 -7.46 5.79 -13.08
C SER A 41 -6.59 6.38 -11.97
N LYS A 42 -7.19 6.89 -10.89
CA LYS A 42 -6.47 7.44 -9.72
C LYS A 42 -5.67 6.36 -8.98
N VAL A 43 -6.27 5.19 -8.75
CA VAL A 43 -5.60 4.04 -8.14
C VAL A 43 -4.38 3.65 -8.97
N LEU A 44 -4.55 3.48 -10.28
CA LEU A 44 -3.46 3.09 -11.19
C LEU A 44 -2.35 4.14 -11.25
N SER A 45 -2.71 5.42 -11.30
CA SER A 45 -1.73 6.52 -11.29
C SER A 45 -0.90 6.50 -10.01
N HIS A 46 -1.54 6.33 -8.84
CA HIS A 46 -0.85 6.25 -7.57
C HIS A 46 0.07 5.03 -7.48
N MET A 47 -0.40 3.84 -7.89
CA MET A 47 0.42 2.63 -7.91
C MET A 47 1.63 2.76 -8.84
N ARG A 48 1.47 3.35 -10.03
CA ARG A 48 2.59 3.64 -10.96
C ARG A 48 3.57 4.64 -10.37
N MET A 49 3.10 5.61 -9.59
CA MET A 49 3.96 6.55 -8.87
C MET A 49 4.80 5.82 -7.80
N LEU A 50 4.20 4.90 -7.04
CA LEU A 50 4.91 4.07 -6.06
C LEU A 50 5.97 3.17 -6.70
N GLN A 51 5.65 2.53 -7.84
CA GLN A 51 6.63 1.75 -8.62
C GLN A 51 7.87 2.56 -9.00
N LYS A 52 7.72 3.86 -9.29
CA LYS A 52 8.82 4.78 -9.60
C LYS A 52 9.56 5.31 -8.37
N LYS A 53 9.09 5.00 -7.15
CA LYS A 53 9.67 5.45 -5.87
C LYS A 53 10.00 4.26 -4.97
N PRO A 54 10.96 3.39 -5.35
CA PRO A 54 11.31 2.21 -4.57
C PRO A 54 11.77 2.55 -3.15
N LYS A 55 12.46 3.69 -2.95
CA LYS A 55 12.85 4.19 -1.62
C LYS A 55 11.65 4.50 -0.72
N ARG A 56 10.50 4.86 -1.27
CA ARG A 56 9.26 5.09 -0.50
C ARG A 56 8.66 3.75 -0.07
N VAL A 57 8.60 2.78 -0.98
CA VAL A 57 8.09 1.44 -0.70
C VAL A 57 8.97 0.72 0.34
N ALA A 58 10.30 0.82 0.20
CA ALA A 58 11.23 0.22 1.16
C ALA A 58 11.04 0.72 2.60
N LYS A 59 10.55 1.96 2.78
CA LYS A 59 10.29 2.51 4.13
C LYS A 59 9.14 1.81 4.85
N TYR A 60 8.23 1.13 4.16
CA TYR A 60 7.15 0.39 4.82
C TYR A 60 7.74 -0.67 5.76
N PHE A 61 8.74 -1.39 5.28
CA PHE A 61 9.42 -2.48 5.99
C PHE A 61 10.32 -2.02 7.15
N ASN A 62 10.48 -0.71 7.36
CA ASN A 62 11.14 -0.19 8.57
C ASN A 62 10.25 -0.32 9.81
N HIS A 63 8.95 -0.59 9.64
CA HIS A 63 8.07 -0.76 10.79
C HIS A 63 8.29 -2.15 11.42
N PRO A 64 8.52 -2.23 12.75
CA PRO A 64 8.88 -3.49 13.42
C PRO A 64 7.87 -4.64 13.21
N ALA A 65 6.58 -4.32 13.07
CA ALA A 65 5.52 -5.30 12.86
C ALA A 65 5.60 -6.05 11.52
N ILE A 66 6.24 -5.46 10.50
CA ILE A 66 6.29 -6.00 9.13
C ILE A 66 7.71 -6.16 8.59
N SER A 67 8.73 -5.98 9.43
CA SER A 67 10.14 -6.10 9.02
C SER A 67 10.51 -7.52 8.57
N TYR A 68 9.69 -8.52 8.90
CA TYR A 68 9.85 -9.90 8.44
C TYR A 68 9.67 -10.06 6.93
N ALA A 69 9.01 -9.10 6.26
CA ALA A 69 8.68 -9.15 4.84
C ALA A 69 9.64 -8.33 3.95
N ALA A 70 10.76 -7.85 4.51
CA ALA A 70 11.75 -7.01 3.86
C ALA A 70 12.73 -7.78 2.97
#